data_AF-A0A960SM56-F1
#
_entry.id   AF-A0A960SM56-F1
#
_cell.length_a   1.000
_cell.length_b   1.000
_cell.length_c   1.000
_cell.angle_alpha   90.00
_cell.angle_beta   90.00
_cell.angle_gamma   90.00
#
_symmetry.space_group_name_H-M   'P 1'
#
loop_
_entity.id
_entity.type
_entity.pdbx_description
1 polymer ?
#
loop_
_entity_poly.entity_id
_entity_poly.type
_entity_poly.pdbx_seq_one_letter_code
_entity_poly.pdbx_strand_id
1 'polypeptide(L)'
;MLRPALVGGCLLFSGGFPAGTAAPQDPPTRYDWLPREKLSAAALALLEGVTPSQEGASPAGRRSRLVPPGANPGPVGANIRLGEDPELLPEDRRAQAEPHLARSFSDSGLLLATFQEGRFSDGGAFSCGYAVSHDGGATWTRDLIPALVGADGAGAFDRASDPVAAVGLNDLLLLNTLGLWGGDPAAWLTAITLSRSTNRGATFEAPVVVAESASSRLFLDKNWMAANSFPGTPTAGRIVVTLTRFNVSVVTGTTNPIAISHSDDGGSTWSDLRIVTSDNVQGSQPVFLPDGSLALGYWNFEGNTIETLWSEDGGGTFGDPTVVAEVTPHRDAVARSAEFLPSMTADRTLGVLHLAWQAREEVPRILVAHSRDQGRTWSPAVAVNDTPAGQSVFNPAIAVSPDGQHVTVIFYDKRNDDGSGYWVDLYLAESFDGGKTWEPNTRITTESSDLRNAPLTSGRRMLGDYQAVVPALNLGTPGAAVWVDARGETPDPYTATITRRQPATFRAWQWLAFADPDADEARPEADREGDDLPNLVEYLTGTSPNRLDPEPLQPGPGPATWWVQVQAAVMDVEPVWRESNDLRAWAPAYPAVHPGPAAEPACVRWSVSLEVTESGRDFLRLGAATK
;
A
#
# COMPACT_ATOMS: atom_id res chain seq x y z
N MET A 1 -28.65 12.35 75.08
CA MET A 1 -29.48 12.84 73.95
C MET A 1 -29.40 11.78 72.86
N LEU A 2 -30.05 10.63 73.06
CA LEU A 2 -31.39 10.28 72.55
C LEU A 2 -31.50 10.33 71.01
N ARG A 3 -31.49 9.12 70.42
CA ARG A 3 -32.09 8.67 69.14
C ARG A 3 -33.57 9.18 69.01
N PRO A 4 -34.39 8.96 67.94
CA PRO A 4 -34.39 7.82 66.99
C PRO A 4 -35.08 8.05 65.59
N ALA A 5 -35.14 7.02 64.73
CA ALA A 5 -36.34 6.23 64.27
C ALA A 5 -37.35 6.95 63.35
N LEU A 6 -37.65 6.44 62.13
CA LEU A 6 -38.52 5.29 61.74
C LEU A 6 -40.05 5.61 61.75
N VAL A 7 -40.70 5.24 60.63
CA VAL A 7 -42.08 4.70 60.47
C VAL A 7 -43.26 5.63 60.12
N GLY A 8 -43.98 5.23 59.05
CA GLY A 8 -45.45 5.26 58.91
C GLY A 8 -46.01 6.44 58.10
N GLY A 9 -46.95 6.31 57.16
CA GLY A 9 -47.78 5.19 56.70
C GLY A 9 -49.04 5.73 56.00
N CYS A 10 -49.43 5.08 54.89
CA CYS A 10 -50.80 4.75 54.43
C CYS A 10 -51.86 5.78 53.93
N LEU A 11 -52.39 5.44 52.73
CA LEU A 11 -53.78 5.49 52.17
C LEU A 11 -54.28 6.80 51.48
N LEU A 12 -54.45 6.85 50.14
CA LEU A 12 -55.56 6.40 49.23
C LEU A 12 -56.91 7.10 49.50
N PHE A 13 -57.68 7.73 48.59
CA PHE A 13 -58.02 7.66 47.14
C PHE A 13 -58.25 9.11 46.60
N SER A 14 -58.38 9.49 45.32
CA SER A 14 -59.02 8.98 44.08
C SER A 14 -58.38 9.72 42.88
N GLY A 15 -58.11 9.13 41.71
CA GLY A 15 -59.05 8.75 40.66
C GLY A 15 -58.65 9.43 39.33
N GLY A 16 -58.43 8.65 38.27
CA GLY A 16 -58.28 9.15 36.89
C GLY A 16 -57.10 8.58 36.10
N PHE A 17 -57.32 7.45 35.40
CA PHE A 17 -56.47 7.04 34.28
C PHE A 17 -56.72 7.95 33.06
N PRO A 18 -55.70 8.15 32.21
CA PRO A 18 -55.88 7.75 30.83
C PRO A 18 -54.81 6.75 30.40
N ALA A 19 -55.25 5.82 29.56
CA ALA A 19 -54.41 4.82 28.91
C ALA A 19 -53.42 5.48 27.95
N GLY A 20 -52.14 5.16 28.12
CA GLY A 20 -51.09 5.36 27.14
C GLY A 20 -50.10 4.22 27.32
N THR A 21 -50.14 3.24 26.41
CA THR A 21 -49.19 2.13 26.37
C THR A 21 -47.81 2.68 25.98
N ALA A 22 -46.95 2.89 26.96
CA ALA A 22 -45.52 3.02 26.72
C ALA A 22 -44.97 1.62 26.42
N ALA A 23 -44.28 1.48 25.29
CA ALA A 23 -43.46 0.31 24.99
C ALA A 23 -42.44 0.08 26.14
N PRO A 24 -41.98 -1.16 26.37
CA PRO A 24 -40.91 -1.39 27.32
C PRO A 24 -39.72 -0.52 26.89
N GLN A 25 -39.17 0.28 27.80
CA GLN A 25 -37.86 0.87 27.57
C GLN A 25 -36.88 -0.28 27.36
N ASP A 26 -36.21 -0.29 26.21
CA ASP A 26 -35.09 -1.19 25.98
C ASP A 26 -34.08 -1.02 27.13
N PRO A 27 -33.51 -2.12 27.67
CA PRO A 27 -32.44 -1.99 28.64
C PRO A 27 -31.29 -1.19 28.01
N PRO A 28 -30.59 -0.32 28.76
CA PRO A 28 -29.46 0.43 28.23
C PRO A 28 -28.46 -0.56 27.62
N THR A 29 -28.14 -0.35 26.34
CA THR A 29 -27.12 -1.10 25.62
C THR A 29 -25.80 -0.98 26.39
N ARG A 30 -25.13 -2.11 26.63
CA ARG A 30 -24.06 -2.25 27.63
C ARG A 30 -22.79 -1.42 27.37
N TYR A 31 -22.75 -0.59 26.32
CA TYR A 31 -21.54 0.07 25.83
C TYR A 31 -21.78 1.45 25.18
N ASP A 32 -22.71 2.27 25.70
CA ASP A 32 -23.02 3.61 25.14
C ASP A 32 -21.91 4.67 25.29
N TRP A 33 -20.78 4.32 25.91
CA TRP A 33 -19.64 5.22 26.16
C TRP A 33 -18.44 4.97 25.23
N LEU A 34 -18.53 3.99 24.33
CA LEU A 34 -17.56 3.76 23.26
C LEU A 34 -17.98 4.58 22.04
N PRO A 35 -17.15 5.55 21.57
CA PRO A 35 -17.43 6.22 20.31
C PRO A 35 -17.25 5.19 19.19
N ARG A 36 -18.37 4.56 18.77
CA ARG A 36 -18.41 3.49 17.75
C ARG A 36 -17.76 3.94 16.45
N GLU A 37 -17.78 5.25 16.19
CA GLU A 37 -17.10 5.92 15.08
C GLU A 37 -15.57 5.82 15.09
N LYS A 38 -14.93 5.44 16.21
CA LYS A 38 -13.46 5.32 16.34
C LYS A 38 -12.95 3.87 16.35
N LEU A 39 -13.84 2.90 16.12
CA LEU A 39 -13.52 1.47 16.22
C LEU A 39 -13.36 0.83 14.83
N SER A 40 -12.46 -0.15 14.74
CA SER A 40 -12.30 -1.03 13.58
C SER A 40 -13.52 -1.95 13.41
N ALA A 41 -13.65 -2.60 12.25
CA ALA A 41 -14.75 -3.54 11.97
C ALA A 41 -14.80 -4.69 12.99
N ALA A 42 -13.64 -5.25 13.34
CA ALA A 42 -13.54 -6.33 14.31
C ALA A 42 -13.88 -5.84 15.73
N ALA A 43 -13.45 -4.62 16.10
CA ALA A 43 -13.83 -4.00 17.37
C ALA A 43 -15.31 -3.53 17.42
N LEU A 44 -15.93 -3.26 16.28
CA LEU A 44 -17.37 -2.98 16.18
C LEU A 44 -18.21 -4.26 16.31
N ALA A 45 -17.77 -5.37 15.72
CA ALA A 45 -18.39 -6.69 15.87
C ALA A 45 -18.47 -7.13 17.34
N LEU A 46 -17.46 -6.77 18.14
CA LEU A 46 -17.43 -6.98 19.59
C LEU A 46 -18.60 -6.34 20.34
N LEU A 47 -19.17 -5.25 19.81
CA LEU A 47 -20.20 -4.45 20.49
C LEU A 47 -21.63 -4.79 20.07
N GLU A 48 -21.82 -5.38 18.89
CA GLU A 48 -23.13 -5.38 18.23
C GLU A 48 -23.86 -6.73 18.21
N GLY A 49 -23.20 -7.86 18.54
CA GLY A 49 -23.85 -9.16 18.76
C GLY A 49 -25.04 -9.47 17.83
N VAL A 50 -24.79 -9.64 16.52
CA VAL A 50 -25.85 -9.74 15.50
C VAL A 50 -26.07 -11.17 15.02
N THR A 51 -27.34 -11.59 14.89
CA THR A 51 -27.78 -12.90 14.37
C THR A 51 -27.78 -12.98 12.83
N PRO A 52 -27.46 -14.13 12.22
CA PRO A 52 -27.32 -14.27 10.77
C PRO A 52 -28.67 -14.37 10.03
N SER A 53 -28.76 -13.78 8.82
CA SER A 53 -29.87 -14.00 7.87
C SER A 53 -29.34 -14.65 6.58
N GLN A 54 -30.04 -15.68 6.09
CA GLN A 54 -29.65 -16.52 4.94
C GLN A 54 -29.87 -15.89 3.56
N GLU A 55 -28.96 -16.18 2.62
CA GLU A 55 -29.00 -15.85 1.19
C GLU A 55 -29.53 -17.02 0.32
N GLY A 56 -29.99 -16.71 -0.90
CA GLY A 56 -30.44 -17.66 -1.92
C GLY A 56 -29.69 -17.47 -3.25
N ALA A 57 -29.50 -18.58 -4.00
CA ALA A 57 -28.53 -18.72 -5.10
C ALA A 57 -29.11 -18.69 -6.55
N SER A 58 -28.32 -18.06 -7.46
CA SER A 58 -27.94 -18.33 -8.90
C SER A 58 -28.99 -18.62 -10.02
N PRO A 59 -28.66 -18.68 -11.36
CA PRO A 59 -27.35 -18.51 -12.06
C PRO A 59 -27.32 -17.76 -13.46
N ALA A 60 -26.07 -17.45 -13.88
CA ALA A 60 -25.41 -17.63 -15.21
C ALA A 60 -25.53 -16.63 -16.40
N GLY A 61 -24.36 -16.25 -16.95
CA GLY A 61 -24.14 -15.87 -18.35
C GLY A 61 -22.74 -15.30 -18.70
N ARG A 62 -21.75 -16.16 -19.04
CA ARG A 62 -20.35 -15.79 -19.37
C ARG A 62 -20.13 -15.63 -20.88
N ARG A 63 -19.47 -14.54 -21.34
CA ARG A 63 -18.66 -14.51 -22.58
C ARG A 63 -17.55 -13.43 -22.48
N SER A 64 -16.29 -13.85 -22.44
CA SER A 64 -15.11 -12.98 -22.64
C SER A 64 -14.74 -12.91 -24.12
N ARG A 65 -14.32 -11.75 -24.60
CA ARG A 65 -13.75 -11.56 -25.94
C ARG A 65 -12.25 -11.25 -25.80
N LEU A 66 -11.41 -12.09 -26.41
CA LEU A 66 -9.97 -11.87 -26.53
C LEU A 66 -9.69 -10.60 -27.36
N VAL A 67 -8.77 -9.75 -26.87
CA VAL A 67 -8.21 -8.61 -27.61
C VAL A 67 -6.90 -9.06 -28.28
N PRO A 68 -6.62 -8.69 -29.55
CA PRO A 68 -5.40 -9.11 -30.26
C PRO A 68 -4.15 -8.34 -29.79
N PRO A 69 -2.94 -8.90 -30.00
CA PRO A 69 -1.69 -8.25 -29.59
C PRO A 69 -1.28 -7.15 -30.58
N GLY A 70 -0.99 -5.96 -30.07
CA GLY A 70 -0.49 -4.84 -30.89
C GLY A 70 -0.75 -3.42 -30.35
N ALA A 71 -1.37 -3.25 -29.19
CA ALA A 71 -1.44 -1.94 -28.53
C ALA A 71 -0.22 -1.76 -27.64
N ASN A 72 0.46 -0.63 -27.77
CA ASN A 72 1.39 -0.13 -26.75
C ASN A 72 0.58 -0.12 -25.43
N PRO A 73 0.87 -0.97 -24.43
CA PRO A 73 0.04 -1.06 -23.24
C PRO A 73 0.04 0.31 -22.58
N GLY A 74 -1.13 0.79 -22.20
CA GLY A 74 -1.25 2.03 -21.44
C GLY A 74 -0.48 1.96 -20.11
N PRO A 75 -0.47 3.05 -19.33
CA PRO A 75 0.15 3.07 -17.99
C PRO A 75 -0.24 1.92 -17.08
N VAL A 76 -1.47 1.44 -17.25
CA VAL A 76 -2.06 0.40 -16.44
C VAL A 76 -2.15 -0.87 -17.29
N GLY A 77 -1.63 -1.97 -16.74
CA GLY A 77 -1.74 -3.30 -17.34
C GLY A 77 -3.16 -3.85 -17.29
N ALA A 78 -3.34 -5.09 -17.75
CA ALA A 78 -4.62 -5.77 -17.64
C ALA A 78 -5.04 -5.92 -16.17
N ASN A 79 -6.35 -5.84 -15.90
CA ASN A 79 -6.90 -6.25 -14.61
C ASN A 79 -6.94 -7.77 -14.56
N ILE A 80 -6.08 -8.36 -13.74
CA ILE A 80 -5.91 -9.80 -13.59
C ILE A 80 -6.46 -10.20 -12.22
N ARG A 81 -7.32 -11.22 -12.17
CA ARG A 81 -7.73 -11.83 -10.89
C ARG A 81 -6.52 -12.52 -10.25
N LEU A 82 -6.32 -12.35 -8.96
CA LEU A 82 -5.18 -12.90 -8.22
C LEU A 82 -5.34 -14.41 -7.97
N GLY A 83 -5.18 -15.21 -9.03
CA GLY A 83 -5.28 -16.67 -8.96
C GLY A 83 -6.71 -17.19 -8.81
N GLU A 84 -6.83 -18.51 -8.71
CA GLU A 84 -8.10 -19.19 -8.45
C GLU A 84 -8.36 -19.31 -6.94
N ASP A 85 -9.63 -19.42 -6.55
CA ASP A 85 -9.99 -19.65 -5.15
C ASP A 85 -9.37 -20.96 -4.65
N PRO A 86 -8.79 -20.98 -3.44
CA PRO A 86 -8.29 -22.21 -2.84
C PRO A 86 -9.40 -23.27 -2.68
N GLU A 87 -9.07 -24.54 -2.87
CA GLU A 87 -10.06 -25.64 -2.78
C GLU A 87 -10.74 -25.72 -1.40
N LEU A 88 -10.02 -25.35 -0.35
CA LEU A 88 -10.54 -25.35 1.03
C LEU A 88 -11.46 -24.14 1.34
N LEU A 89 -11.55 -23.15 0.44
CA LEU A 89 -12.44 -22.02 0.63
C LEU A 89 -13.89 -22.44 0.35
N PRO A 90 -14.82 -22.30 1.31
CA PRO A 90 -16.20 -22.74 1.12
C PRO A 90 -16.88 -22.04 -0.07
N GLU A 91 -17.62 -22.80 -0.89
CA GLU A 91 -18.34 -22.27 -2.05
C GLU A 91 -19.39 -21.21 -1.68
N ASP A 92 -19.95 -21.31 -0.48
CA ASP A 92 -20.94 -20.37 0.06
C ASP A 92 -20.31 -19.09 0.64
N ARG A 93 -18.97 -18.95 0.60
CA ARG A 93 -18.25 -17.89 1.30
C ARG A 93 -16.94 -17.55 0.61
N ARG A 94 -17.06 -16.82 -0.51
CA ARG A 94 -15.95 -16.40 -1.37
C ARG A 94 -15.81 -14.89 -1.51
N ALA A 95 -16.31 -14.12 -0.55
CA ALA A 95 -16.02 -12.70 -0.52
C ALA A 95 -14.62 -12.47 0.05
N GLN A 96 -13.76 -11.76 -0.68
CA GLN A 96 -12.46 -11.31 -0.19
C GLN A 96 -12.50 -9.85 0.26
N ALA A 97 -11.55 -9.47 1.12
CA ALA A 97 -11.41 -8.11 1.62
C ALA A 97 -9.96 -7.80 2.03
N GLU A 98 -9.63 -6.52 2.17
CA GLU A 98 -8.37 -6.04 2.77
C GLU A 98 -7.10 -6.61 2.13
N PRO A 99 -6.83 -6.30 0.85
CA PRO A 99 -5.61 -6.76 0.23
C PRO A 99 -4.39 -5.93 0.63
N HIS A 100 -3.25 -6.60 0.76
CA HIS A 100 -1.93 -5.97 0.85
C HIS A 100 -0.95 -6.60 -0.15
N LEU A 101 0.08 -5.85 -0.54
CA LEU A 101 1.07 -6.25 -1.53
C LEU A 101 2.47 -5.81 -1.06
N ALA A 102 3.45 -6.70 -1.21
CA ALA A 102 4.86 -6.42 -1.03
C ALA A 102 5.67 -6.94 -2.22
N ARG A 103 6.83 -6.32 -2.47
CA ARG A 103 7.76 -6.75 -3.51
C ARG A 103 9.15 -6.96 -2.98
N SER A 104 9.88 -7.89 -3.60
CA SER A 104 11.32 -7.97 -3.42
C SER A 104 12.02 -6.83 -4.17
N PHE A 105 13.08 -6.31 -3.55
CA PHE A 105 14.03 -5.38 -4.19
C PHE A 105 15.28 -6.09 -4.72
N SER A 106 15.47 -7.38 -4.39
CA SER A 106 16.55 -8.24 -4.93
C SER A 106 16.12 -9.03 -6.16
N ASP A 107 14.84 -9.38 -6.25
CA ASP A 107 14.23 -10.02 -7.43
C ASP A 107 12.96 -9.26 -7.82
N SER A 108 13.02 -8.51 -8.91
CA SER A 108 11.90 -7.71 -9.41
C SER A 108 10.67 -8.52 -9.79
N GLY A 109 10.85 -9.82 -10.08
CA GLY A 109 9.78 -10.75 -10.42
C GLY A 109 8.99 -11.25 -9.21
N LEU A 110 9.58 -11.20 -8.01
CA LEU A 110 8.97 -11.75 -6.79
C LEU A 110 8.03 -10.74 -6.12
N LEU A 111 6.73 -11.03 -6.17
CA LEU A 111 5.69 -10.28 -5.48
C LEU A 111 4.91 -11.19 -4.52
N LEU A 112 4.51 -10.64 -3.38
CA LEU A 112 3.68 -11.30 -2.38
C LEU A 112 2.45 -10.46 -2.09
N ALA A 113 1.27 -10.97 -2.43
CA ALA A 113 -0.01 -10.40 -2.05
C ALA A 113 -0.65 -11.23 -0.93
N THR A 114 -1.51 -10.61 -0.14
CA THR A 114 -2.31 -11.27 0.89
C THR A 114 -3.64 -10.55 1.06
N PHE A 115 -4.67 -11.26 1.50
CA PHE A 115 -6.04 -10.75 1.63
C PHE A 115 -6.86 -11.71 2.50
N GLN A 116 -7.97 -11.21 3.01
CA GLN A 116 -8.95 -12.04 3.70
C GLN A 116 -9.65 -12.97 2.73
N GLU A 117 -9.87 -14.22 3.14
CA GLU A 117 -10.50 -15.26 2.36
C GLU A 117 -11.82 -15.67 3.03
N GLY A 118 -12.95 -15.39 2.36
CA GLY A 118 -14.27 -15.73 2.89
C GLY A 118 -14.71 -14.85 4.05
N ARG A 119 -14.71 -13.53 3.85
CA ARG A 119 -15.13 -12.51 4.81
C ARG A 119 -16.55 -12.76 5.32
N PHE A 120 -16.71 -12.66 6.64
CA PHE A 120 -18.03 -12.64 7.26
C PHE A 120 -18.53 -11.20 7.49
N SER A 121 -19.84 -11.02 7.42
CA SER A 121 -20.52 -9.75 7.73
C SER A 121 -20.38 -9.33 9.19
N ASP A 122 -20.27 -10.30 10.10
CA ASP A 122 -20.12 -10.12 11.56
C ASP A 122 -18.65 -10.09 12.03
N GLY A 123 -17.67 -9.99 11.11
CA GLY A 123 -16.26 -9.76 11.43
C GLY A 123 -15.33 -10.95 11.15
N GLY A 124 -14.08 -10.65 10.84
CA GLY A 124 -13.10 -11.64 10.41
C GLY A 124 -13.50 -12.37 9.12
N ALA A 125 -12.67 -13.32 8.73
CA ALA A 125 -12.84 -14.15 7.54
C ALA A 125 -12.63 -15.62 7.88
N PHE A 126 -13.03 -16.49 6.96
CA PHE A 126 -12.79 -17.93 7.07
C PHE A 126 -11.31 -18.21 7.27
N SER A 127 -10.43 -17.54 6.54
CA SER A 127 -9.00 -17.49 6.82
C SER A 127 -8.39 -16.23 6.18
N CYS A 128 -7.07 -16.12 6.21
CA CYS A 128 -6.32 -15.24 5.33
C CYS A 128 -5.55 -16.09 4.31
N GLY A 129 -5.49 -15.58 3.08
CA GLY A 129 -4.77 -16.20 1.97
C GLY A 129 -3.56 -15.38 1.56
N TYR A 130 -2.76 -15.97 0.68
CA TYR A 130 -1.66 -15.30 0.03
C TYR A 130 -1.68 -15.62 -1.47
N ALA A 131 -1.03 -14.77 -2.25
CA ALA A 131 -0.71 -15.05 -3.63
C ALA A 131 0.74 -14.65 -3.93
N VAL A 132 1.47 -15.51 -4.63
CA VAL A 132 2.87 -15.28 -5.02
C VAL A 132 3.00 -15.19 -6.52
N SER A 133 3.74 -14.20 -6.99
CA SER A 133 4.18 -14.08 -8.39
C SER A 133 5.70 -14.16 -8.46
N HIS A 134 6.20 -14.77 -9.54
CA HIS A 134 7.63 -14.85 -9.87
C HIS A 134 7.96 -14.16 -11.20
N ASP A 135 7.00 -13.47 -11.80
CA ASP A 135 7.09 -12.85 -13.12
C ASP A 135 6.60 -11.40 -13.12
N GLY A 136 6.70 -10.72 -11.96
CA GLY A 136 6.37 -9.31 -11.83
C GLY A 136 4.88 -9.02 -11.82
N GLY A 137 4.07 -10.03 -11.49
CA GLY A 137 2.62 -9.92 -11.34
C GLY A 137 1.82 -10.35 -12.56
N ALA A 138 2.45 -10.99 -13.57
CA ALA A 138 1.75 -11.50 -14.74
C ALA A 138 0.97 -12.79 -14.42
N THR A 139 1.54 -13.67 -13.60
CA THR A 139 0.88 -14.87 -13.09
C THR A 139 1.04 -14.99 -11.58
N TRP A 140 0.05 -15.65 -10.94
CA TRP A 140 -0.06 -15.75 -9.49
C TRP A 140 -0.48 -17.15 -9.07
N THR A 141 0.16 -17.66 -8.01
CA THR A 141 -0.29 -18.86 -7.29
C THR A 141 -0.90 -18.43 -5.96
N ARG A 142 -2.16 -18.77 -5.73
CA ARG A 142 -2.96 -18.40 -4.55
C ARG A 142 -3.25 -19.62 -3.69
N ASP A 143 -3.15 -19.46 -2.37
CA ASP A 143 -3.53 -20.49 -1.39
C ASP A 143 -3.89 -19.84 -0.04
N LEU A 144 -4.44 -20.63 0.89
CA LEU A 144 -4.65 -20.25 2.28
C LEU A 144 -3.34 -20.31 3.07
N ILE A 145 -3.19 -19.45 4.07
CA ILE A 145 -2.05 -19.51 5.00
C ILE A 145 -2.15 -20.82 5.80
N PRO A 146 -1.16 -21.73 5.72
CA PRO A 146 -1.22 -23.04 6.38
C PRO A 146 -1.35 -22.92 7.89
N ALA A 147 -2.15 -23.79 8.51
CA ALA A 147 -2.36 -23.89 9.96
C ALA A 147 -2.88 -22.62 10.67
N LEU A 148 -3.28 -21.57 9.93
CA LEU A 148 -3.86 -20.36 10.51
C LEU A 148 -5.28 -20.62 11.03
N VAL A 149 -6.18 -21.05 10.14
CA VAL A 149 -7.52 -21.54 10.47
C VAL A 149 -7.66 -22.96 9.95
N GLY A 150 -8.23 -23.84 10.77
CA GLY A 150 -8.31 -25.27 10.45
C GLY A 150 -9.69 -25.66 9.95
N ALA A 151 -9.78 -26.19 8.73
CA ALA A 151 -11.00 -26.82 8.22
C ALA A 151 -11.46 -28.01 9.11
N ASP A 152 -10.54 -28.65 9.85
CA ASP A 152 -10.77 -29.83 10.71
C ASP A 152 -10.34 -29.62 12.18
N GLY A 153 -10.29 -28.37 12.66
CA GLY A 153 -9.87 -28.07 14.04
C GLY A 153 -8.36 -28.18 14.32
N ALA A 154 -7.53 -28.26 13.27
CA ALA A 154 -6.07 -28.30 13.35
C ALA A 154 -5.38 -26.91 13.25
N GLY A 155 -6.15 -25.85 13.00
CA GLY A 155 -5.63 -24.48 12.91
C GLY A 155 -5.66 -23.77 14.27
N ALA A 156 -4.88 -22.71 14.38
CA ALA A 156 -4.71 -21.98 15.64
C ALA A 156 -5.94 -21.14 16.05
N PHE A 157 -6.79 -20.76 15.09
CA PHE A 157 -7.88 -19.80 15.31
C PHE A 157 -9.21 -20.24 14.68
N ASP A 158 -10.32 -19.68 15.19
CA ASP A 158 -11.67 -19.87 14.64
C ASP A 158 -11.88 -19.06 13.35
N ARG A 159 -11.29 -17.86 13.30
CA ARG A 159 -11.29 -16.93 12.15
C ARG A 159 -9.96 -16.19 12.07
N ALA A 160 -9.68 -15.56 10.93
CA ALA A 160 -8.54 -14.66 10.76
C ALA A 160 -8.92 -13.37 10.03
N SER A 161 -8.13 -12.32 10.19
CA SER A 161 -8.35 -11.00 9.60
C SER A 161 -7.02 -10.25 9.42
N ASP A 162 -7.14 -9.04 8.88
CA ASP A 162 -6.11 -8.00 8.83
C ASP A 162 -4.73 -8.48 8.33
N PRO A 163 -4.65 -9.14 7.16
CA PRO A 163 -3.39 -9.66 6.66
C PRO A 163 -2.51 -8.57 6.01
N VAL A 164 -1.23 -8.53 6.40
CA VAL A 164 -0.22 -7.60 5.87
C VAL A 164 1.00 -8.38 5.41
N ALA A 165 1.41 -8.15 4.17
CA ALA A 165 2.60 -8.76 3.55
C ALA A 165 3.85 -7.87 3.68
N ALA A 166 5.02 -8.49 3.85
CA ALA A 166 6.33 -7.85 3.66
C ALA A 166 7.33 -8.81 2.99
N VAL A 167 8.38 -8.24 2.40
CA VAL A 167 9.55 -8.99 1.92
C VAL A 167 10.79 -8.48 2.63
N GLY A 168 11.44 -9.36 3.40
CA GLY A 168 12.67 -9.08 4.12
C GLY A 168 13.92 -9.31 3.27
N LEU A 169 15.09 -9.26 3.92
CA LEU A 169 16.35 -9.64 3.28
C LEU A 169 16.33 -11.10 2.81
N ASN A 170 17.12 -11.39 1.77
CA ASN A 170 17.23 -12.73 1.17
C ASN A 170 15.89 -13.31 0.70
N ASP A 171 14.98 -12.44 0.24
CA ASP A 171 13.64 -12.80 -0.23
C ASP A 171 12.81 -13.58 0.81
N LEU A 172 13.01 -13.28 2.10
CA LEU A 172 12.17 -13.79 3.18
C LEU A 172 10.76 -13.22 3.04
N LEU A 173 9.80 -14.07 2.69
CA LEU A 173 8.39 -13.68 2.56
C LEU A 173 7.72 -13.75 3.93
N LEU A 174 6.96 -12.71 4.28
CA LEU A 174 6.37 -12.53 5.60
C LEU A 174 4.89 -12.17 5.46
N LEU A 175 4.05 -12.86 6.25
CA LEU A 175 2.62 -12.62 6.34
C LEU A 175 2.24 -12.40 7.80
N ASN A 176 1.83 -11.19 8.14
CA ASN A 176 1.34 -10.84 9.47
C ASN A 176 -0.18 -10.83 9.47
N THR A 177 -0.82 -11.48 10.44
CA THR A 177 -2.29 -11.65 10.48
C THR A 177 -2.84 -11.50 11.89
N LEU A 178 -4.13 -11.17 11.97
CA LEU A 178 -4.93 -11.21 13.19
C LEU A 178 -5.69 -12.54 13.28
N GLY A 179 -5.38 -13.35 14.30
CA GLY A 179 -6.14 -14.53 14.68
C GLY A 179 -7.25 -14.22 15.68
N LEU A 180 -8.40 -14.88 15.55
CA LEU A 180 -9.61 -14.65 16.33
C LEU A 180 -10.18 -15.97 16.86
N TRP A 181 -10.48 -16.07 18.15
CA TRP A 181 -11.12 -17.26 18.74
C TRP A 181 -11.98 -16.95 19.97
N GLY A 182 -12.79 -17.92 20.37
CA GLY A 182 -13.64 -17.85 21.57
C GLY A 182 -15.14 -17.88 21.27
N GLY A 183 -15.53 -18.27 20.05
CA GLY A 183 -16.91 -18.49 19.64
C GLY A 183 -17.74 -17.22 19.43
N ASP A 184 -17.94 -16.41 20.48
CA ASP A 184 -18.73 -15.17 20.44
C ASP A 184 -17.86 -13.99 19.98
N PRO A 185 -18.19 -13.31 18.84
CA PRO A 185 -17.50 -12.10 18.42
C PRO A 185 -17.40 -11.02 19.50
N ALA A 186 -18.39 -10.94 20.40
CA ALA A 186 -18.43 -10.02 21.54
C ALA A 186 -17.45 -10.36 22.68
N ALA A 187 -16.82 -11.54 22.63
CA ALA A 187 -15.89 -12.01 23.63
C ALA A 187 -14.61 -12.59 23.02
N TRP A 188 -14.31 -12.28 21.76
CA TRP A 188 -13.14 -12.80 21.09
C TRP A 188 -11.84 -12.45 21.82
N LEU A 189 -10.95 -13.43 21.82
CA LEU A 189 -9.55 -13.25 22.06
C LEU A 189 -8.85 -13.06 20.70
N THR A 190 -7.73 -12.35 20.73
CA THR A 190 -6.96 -11.94 19.56
C THR A 190 -5.50 -12.30 19.71
N ALA A 191 -4.88 -12.69 18.60
CA ALA A 191 -3.45 -12.91 18.51
C ALA A 191 -2.94 -12.30 17.22
N ILE A 192 -1.84 -11.55 17.30
CA ILE A 192 -1.10 -11.15 16.12
C ILE A 192 -0.07 -12.23 15.83
N THR A 193 -0.06 -12.74 14.61
CA THR A 193 0.84 -13.84 14.21
C THR A 193 1.66 -13.49 12.98
N LEU A 194 2.75 -14.23 12.79
CA LEU A 194 3.61 -14.15 11.62
C LEU A 194 3.76 -15.54 11.01
N SER A 195 3.45 -15.68 9.72
CA SER A 195 3.86 -16.83 8.90
C SER A 195 4.97 -16.41 7.95
N ARG A 196 5.93 -17.30 7.70
CA ARG A 196 7.09 -16.97 6.84
C ARG A 196 7.37 -18.04 5.81
N SER A 197 7.99 -17.64 4.70
CA SER A 197 8.53 -18.55 3.71
C SER A 197 9.98 -18.19 3.38
N THR A 198 10.87 -19.17 3.55
CA THR A 198 12.29 -19.11 3.21
C THR A 198 12.61 -19.71 1.85
N ASN A 199 11.59 -20.24 1.15
CA ASN A 199 11.70 -20.89 -0.15
C ASN A 199 10.86 -20.18 -1.20
N ARG A 200 10.85 -18.85 -1.14
CA ARG A 200 10.21 -17.96 -2.14
C ARG A 200 8.72 -18.24 -2.33
N GLY A 201 8.02 -18.68 -1.27
CA GLY A 201 6.57 -18.89 -1.30
C GLY A 201 6.13 -20.27 -1.76
N ALA A 202 7.06 -21.21 -2.00
CA ALA A 202 6.70 -22.59 -2.31
C ALA A 202 5.97 -23.27 -1.13
N THR A 203 6.36 -22.95 0.10
CA THR A 203 5.62 -23.31 1.32
C THR A 203 5.75 -22.21 2.36
N PHE A 204 4.71 -22.04 3.19
CA PHE A 204 4.77 -21.21 4.39
C PHE A 204 4.83 -22.08 5.65
N GLU A 205 5.65 -21.66 6.61
CA GLU A 205 5.71 -22.25 7.95
C GLU A 205 4.43 -21.92 8.74
N ALA A 206 4.14 -22.74 9.76
CA ALA A 206 3.02 -22.48 10.66
C ALA A 206 3.17 -21.13 11.38
N PRO A 207 2.06 -20.44 11.73
CA PRO A 207 2.13 -19.13 12.34
C PRO A 207 2.85 -19.14 13.70
N VAL A 208 3.75 -18.17 13.90
CA VAL A 208 4.36 -17.83 15.19
C VAL A 208 3.58 -16.68 15.82
N VAL A 209 3.21 -16.81 17.09
CA VAL A 209 2.52 -15.73 17.83
C VAL A 209 3.50 -14.61 18.16
N VAL A 210 3.16 -13.39 17.74
CA VAL A 210 3.88 -12.15 18.05
C VAL A 210 3.37 -11.56 19.37
N ALA A 211 2.04 -11.49 19.53
CA ALA A 211 1.39 -10.99 20.72
C ALA A 211 -0.01 -11.60 20.85
N GLU A 212 -0.48 -11.77 22.08
CA GLU A 212 -1.78 -12.37 22.39
C GLU A 212 -2.54 -11.57 23.44
N SER A 213 -3.85 -11.48 23.30
CA SER A 213 -4.73 -10.90 24.31
C SER A 213 -4.81 -11.78 25.55
N ALA A 214 -4.56 -11.21 26.73
CA ALA A 214 -4.77 -11.91 27.99
C ALA A 214 -6.26 -12.09 28.37
N SER A 215 -7.17 -11.33 27.74
CA SER A 215 -8.62 -11.41 27.97
C SER A 215 -9.37 -10.68 26.87
N SER A 216 -10.68 -10.89 26.75
CA SER A 216 -11.55 -10.16 25.81
C SER A 216 -11.67 -8.66 26.08
N ARG A 217 -11.14 -8.16 27.21
CA ARG A 217 -11.02 -6.72 27.47
C ARG A 217 -9.80 -6.09 26.80
N LEU A 218 -8.84 -6.90 26.38
CA LEU A 218 -7.64 -6.49 25.68
C LEU A 218 -7.73 -7.02 24.25
N PHE A 219 -8.12 -6.18 23.30
CA PHE A 219 -8.24 -6.57 21.90
C PHE A 219 -7.07 -5.98 21.11
N LEU A 220 -6.32 -6.83 20.42
CA LEU A 220 -5.22 -6.46 19.55
C LEU A 220 -5.76 -6.43 18.13
N ASP A 221 -5.60 -5.31 17.43
CA ASP A 221 -6.12 -5.15 16.08
C ASP A 221 -5.36 -4.03 15.35
N LYS A 222 -5.59 -3.91 14.04
CA LYS A 222 -4.89 -2.98 13.15
C LYS A 222 -3.38 -3.19 13.22
N ASN A 223 -2.99 -4.46 13.09
CA ASN A 223 -1.60 -4.83 12.93
C ASN A 223 -1.06 -4.30 11.60
N TRP A 224 0.21 -3.96 11.61
CA TRP A 224 1.00 -3.65 10.42
C TRP A 224 2.43 -4.15 10.63
N MET A 225 3.19 -4.25 9.54
CA MET A 225 4.55 -4.80 9.58
C MET A 225 5.47 -4.07 8.61
N ALA A 226 6.74 -3.97 9.00
CA ALA A 226 7.83 -3.62 8.10
C ALA A 226 9.03 -4.53 8.35
N ALA A 227 9.78 -4.85 7.29
CA ALA A 227 11.03 -5.58 7.37
C ALA A 227 12.17 -4.70 6.85
N ASN A 228 13.24 -4.57 7.63
CA ASN A 228 14.41 -3.81 7.24
C ASN A 228 15.19 -4.59 6.17
N SER A 229 14.97 -4.21 4.92
CA SER A 229 15.61 -4.77 3.74
C SER A 229 16.83 -3.95 3.27
N PHE A 230 17.38 -3.08 4.12
CA PHE A 230 18.59 -2.31 3.82
C PHE A 230 19.83 -3.05 4.35
N PRO A 231 20.60 -3.73 3.47
CA PRO A 231 21.79 -4.45 3.90
C PRO A 231 22.83 -3.49 4.48
N GLY A 232 23.52 -3.91 5.54
CA GLY A 232 24.59 -3.12 6.17
C GLY A 232 24.14 -2.10 7.21
N THR A 233 22.83 -1.94 7.43
CA THR A 233 22.31 -1.15 8.56
C THR A 233 22.46 -1.93 9.89
N PRO A 234 22.53 -1.25 11.06
CA PRO A 234 22.66 -1.93 12.35
C PRO A 234 21.51 -2.90 12.67
N THR A 235 20.33 -2.66 12.08
CA THR A 235 19.11 -3.45 12.25
C THR A 235 18.74 -4.22 10.97
N ALA A 236 19.71 -4.50 10.09
CA ALA A 236 19.47 -5.22 8.84
C ALA A 236 18.79 -6.57 9.10
N GLY A 237 17.65 -6.81 8.45
CA GLY A 237 16.85 -8.01 8.63
C GLY A 237 15.85 -7.96 9.78
N ARG A 238 15.86 -6.89 10.61
CA ARG A 238 14.85 -6.68 11.65
C ARG A 238 13.46 -6.63 11.05
N ILE A 239 12.52 -7.28 11.72
CA ILE A 239 11.09 -7.19 11.43
C ILE A 239 10.45 -6.44 12.60
N VAL A 240 9.62 -5.45 12.31
CA VAL A 240 8.79 -4.76 13.30
C VAL A 240 7.33 -5.04 13.00
N VAL A 241 6.57 -5.35 14.04
CA VAL A 241 5.11 -5.44 14.01
C VAL A 241 4.57 -4.39 14.94
N THR A 242 3.68 -3.55 14.42
CA THR A 242 2.94 -2.56 15.20
C THR A 242 1.46 -2.93 15.21
N LEU A 243 0.74 -2.57 16.27
CA LEU A 243 -0.69 -2.83 16.40
C LEU A 243 -1.34 -1.76 17.27
N THR A 244 -2.66 -1.62 17.17
CA THR A 244 -3.45 -0.84 18.12
C THR A 244 -3.94 -1.74 19.25
N ARG A 245 -3.69 -1.32 20.49
CA ARG A 245 -4.00 -2.08 21.70
C ARG A 245 -5.26 -1.54 22.36
N PHE A 246 -6.42 -2.06 21.98
CA PHE A 246 -7.70 -1.68 22.59
C PHE A 246 -7.85 -2.33 23.95
N ASN A 247 -7.99 -1.53 25.01
CA ASN A 247 -8.13 -2.02 26.36
C ASN A 247 -9.33 -1.37 27.04
N VAL A 248 -10.35 -2.18 27.29
CA VAL A 248 -11.64 -1.80 27.85
C VAL A 248 -11.57 -1.87 29.37
N SER A 249 -11.70 -0.72 30.05
CA SER A 249 -11.71 -0.61 31.51
C SER A 249 -13.02 0.02 31.98
N VAL A 250 -13.66 -0.62 32.97
CA VAL A 250 -14.87 -0.08 33.62
C VAL A 250 -14.59 1.18 34.45
N VAL A 251 -13.33 1.46 34.76
CA VAL A 251 -12.92 2.61 35.59
C VAL A 251 -12.43 3.77 34.72
N THR A 252 -11.66 3.48 33.67
CA THR A 252 -10.94 4.49 32.87
C THR A 252 -11.47 4.64 31.45
N GLY A 253 -12.49 3.88 31.05
CA GLY A 253 -12.94 3.82 29.66
C GLY A 253 -12.01 2.95 28.80
N THR A 254 -12.10 3.13 27.48
CA THR A 254 -11.31 2.36 26.51
C THR A 254 -10.08 3.16 26.12
N THR A 255 -8.92 2.51 26.18
CA THR A 255 -7.65 3.05 25.69
C THR A 255 -7.24 2.30 24.42
N ASN A 256 -6.66 2.96 23.43
CA ASN A 256 -6.16 2.42 22.18
C ASN A 256 -4.82 3.06 21.77
N PRO A 257 -3.72 2.90 22.54
CA PRO A 257 -2.39 3.27 22.09
C PRO A 257 -1.86 2.29 21.03
N ILE A 258 -0.86 2.74 20.26
CA ILE A 258 -0.06 1.86 19.40
C ILE A 258 1.02 1.18 20.23
N ALA A 259 1.20 -0.11 19.99
CA ALA A 259 2.27 -0.91 20.54
C ALA A 259 3.13 -1.54 19.44
N ILE A 260 4.38 -1.88 19.77
CA ILE A 260 5.37 -2.45 18.87
C ILE A 260 6.00 -3.72 19.49
N SER A 261 6.35 -4.68 18.63
CA SER A 261 7.27 -5.78 18.92
C SER A 261 8.21 -5.95 17.72
N HIS A 262 9.42 -6.46 17.94
CA HIS A 262 10.39 -6.71 16.87
C HIS A 262 11.04 -8.09 16.97
N SER A 263 11.56 -8.57 15.84
CA SER A 263 12.34 -9.80 15.71
C SER A 263 13.63 -9.50 14.94
N ASP A 264 14.74 -10.03 15.43
CA ASP A 264 16.07 -9.93 14.81
C ASP A 264 16.58 -11.30 14.31
N ASP A 265 15.71 -12.32 14.29
CA ASP A 265 16.02 -13.70 13.90
C ASP A 265 15.12 -14.24 12.78
N GLY A 266 14.64 -13.34 11.92
CA GLY A 266 13.79 -13.69 10.78
C GLY A 266 12.38 -14.12 11.18
N GLY A 267 11.86 -13.57 12.28
CA GLY A 267 10.49 -13.80 12.73
C GLY A 267 10.31 -15.03 13.64
N SER A 268 11.40 -15.66 14.08
CA SER A 268 11.35 -16.85 14.93
C SER A 268 11.02 -16.53 16.38
N THR A 269 11.57 -15.44 16.92
CA THR A 269 11.28 -14.94 18.26
C THR A 269 11.00 -13.45 18.24
N TRP A 270 10.27 -12.97 19.24
CA TRP A 270 9.76 -11.61 19.31
C TRP A 270 10.06 -10.98 20.65
N SER A 271 10.34 -9.68 20.64
CA SER A 271 10.46 -8.87 21.86
C SER A 271 9.12 -8.74 22.58
N ASP A 272 9.16 -8.33 23.85
CA ASP A 272 7.94 -7.93 24.56
C ASP A 272 7.19 -6.82 23.83
N LEU A 273 5.86 -6.85 23.91
CA LEU A 273 4.99 -5.83 23.33
C LEU A 273 5.08 -4.53 24.15
N ARG A 274 5.54 -3.44 23.51
CA ARG A 274 5.77 -2.14 24.15
C ARG A 274 4.85 -1.08 23.59
N ILE A 275 4.19 -0.31 24.47
CA ILE A 275 3.42 0.88 24.07
C ILE A 275 4.39 2.01 23.66
N VAL A 276 4.13 2.66 22.52
CA VAL A 276 5.02 3.69 21.95
C VAL A 276 4.36 5.04 21.72
N THR A 277 3.04 5.14 21.83
CA THR A 277 2.28 6.39 21.67
C THR A 277 1.53 6.74 22.94
N SER A 278 0.94 7.93 22.95
CA SER A 278 -0.21 8.25 23.79
C SER A 278 -1.44 7.38 23.43
N ASP A 279 -2.51 7.61 24.18
CA ASP A 279 -3.80 7.00 23.93
C ASP A 279 -4.56 7.64 22.75
N ASN A 280 -5.72 7.09 22.37
CA ASN A 280 -6.60 7.60 21.31
C ASN A 280 -5.94 7.72 19.93
N VAL A 281 -5.16 6.70 19.52
CA VAL A 281 -4.51 6.64 18.20
C VAL A 281 -4.81 5.33 17.47
N GLN A 282 -4.62 5.28 16.14
CA GLN A 282 -4.82 4.03 15.37
C GLN A 282 -4.13 4.09 14.00
N GLY A 283 -4.02 2.94 13.34
CA GLY A 283 -3.66 2.87 11.92
C GLY A 283 -2.17 3.09 11.67
N SER A 284 -1.33 2.48 12.50
CA SER A 284 0.13 2.59 12.42
C SER A 284 0.69 2.06 11.09
N GLN A 285 1.59 2.82 10.47
CA GLN A 285 2.29 2.50 9.22
C GLN A 285 3.82 2.59 9.44
N PRO A 286 4.50 1.53 9.91
CA PRO A 286 5.96 1.50 10.06
C PRO A 286 6.68 1.48 8.71
N VAL A 287 7.76 2.26 8.57
CA VAL A 287 8.64 2.27 7.39
C VAL A 287 10.09 2.41 7.82
N PHE A 288 10.95 1.50 7.35
CA PHE A 288 12.40 1.61 7.52
C PHE A 288 13.01 2.57 6.49
N LEU A 289 14.07 3.26 6.89
CA LEU A 289 14.82 4.18 6.03
C LEU A 289 16.22 3.65 5.70
N PRO A 290 16.92 4.24 4.71
CA PRO A 290 18.20 3.72 4.23
C PRO A 290 19.31 3.62 5.28
N ASP A 291 19.23 4.39 6.36
CA ASP A 291 20.17 4.37 7.49
C ASP A 291 19.81 3.32 8.57
N GLY A 292 18.67 2.63 8.45
CA GLY A 292 18.17 1.64 9.39
C GLY A 292 17.27 2.21 10.50
N SER A 293 17.03 3.52 10.50
CA SER A 293 16.01 4.14 11.35
C SER A 293 14.60 3.73 10.91
N LEU A 294 13.62 3.98 11.78
CA LEU A 294 12.22 3.65 11.57
C LEU A 294 11.35 4.90 11.79
N ALA A 295 10.48 5.18 10.83
CA ALA A 295 9.38 6.12 10.96
C ALA A 295 8.05 5.36 11.15
N LEU A 296 7.11 5.95 11.89
CA LEU A 296 5.79 5.39 12.12
C LEU A 296 4.72 6.45 11.92
N GLY A 297 3.91 6.35 10.86
CA GLY A 297 2.75 7.24 10.65
C GLY A 297 1.47 6.67 11.26
N TYR A 298 0.60 7.52 11.81
CA TYR A 298 -0.69 7.09 12.39
C TYR A 298 -1.68 8.25 12.51
N TRP A 299 -2.92 7.92 12.90
CA TRP A 299 -3.97 8.90 13.20
C TRP A 299 -4.14 9.10 14.70
N ASN A 300 -4.32 10.35 15.13
CA ASN A 300 -4.67 10.73 16.50
C ASN A 300 -6.09 11.34 16.54
N PHE A 301 -6.99 10.71 17.30
CA PHE A 301 -8.40 11.10 17.39
C PHE A 301 -8.68 12.27 18.33
N GLU A 302 -7.73 12.70 19.15
CA GLU A 302 -7.94 13.84 20.04
C GLU A 302 -7.94 15.16 19.27
N GLY A 303 -7.02 15.31 18.32
CA GLY A 303 -6.92 16.46 17.41
C GLY A 303 -7.45 16.23 15.99
N ASN A 304 -7.82 14.98 15.65
CA ASN A 304 -7.99 14.53 14.26
C ASN A 304 -6.76 14.87 13.41
N THR A 305 -5.60 14.41 13.86
CA THR A 305 -4.31 14.70 13.24
C THR A 305 -3.70 13.46 12.63
N ILE A 306 -2.98 13.64 11.51
CA ILE A 306 -1.95 12.68 11.08
C ILE A 306 -0.67 13.03 11.83
N GLU A 307 -0.05 12.03 12.45
CA GLU A 307 1.16 12.18 13.23
C GLU A 307 2.23 11.16 12.81
N THR A 308 3.47 11.48 13.13
CA THR A 308 4.60 10.57 12.95
C THR A 308 5.45 10.46 14.20
N LEU A 309 5.96 9.25 14.44
CA LEU A 309 7.00 8.97 15.43
C LEU A 309 8.30 8.54 14.74
N TRP A 310 9.42 8.98 15.32
CA TRP A 310 10.76 8.71 14.83
C TRP A 310 11.55 7.82 15.79
N SER A 311 12.28 6.85 15.24
CA SER A 311 13.18 5.97 15.97
C SER A 311 14.52 5.82 15.25
N GLU A 312 15.57 6.37 15.86
CA GLU A 312 16.94 6.31 15.32
C GLU A 312 17.52 4.89 15.32
N ASP A 313 17.08 4.04 16.25
CA ASP A 313 17.59 2.69 16.48
C ASP A 313 16.69 1.58 15.90
N GLY A 314 15.85 1.93 14.91
CA GLY A 314 15.04 0.97 14.16
C GLY A 314 13.96 0.29 15.00
N GLY A 315 13.27 1.03 15.85
CA GLY A 315 12.13 0.60 16.67
C GLY A 315 12.44 0.34 18.16
N GLY A 316 13.66 0.59 18.61
CA GLY A 316 14.09 0.37 20.01
C GLY A 316 13.59 1.48 20.94
N THR A 317 13.77 2.73 20.56
CA THR A 317 13.34 3.93 21.28
C THR A 317 12.70 4.94 20.33
N PHE A 318 11.76 5.73 20.84
CA PHE A 318 11.02 6.73 20.05
C PHE A 318 11.13 8.10 20.70
N GLY A 319 11.23 9.14 19.87
CA GLY A 319 11.12 10.54 20.29
C GLY A 319 9.67 11.00 20.47
N ASP A 320 9.47 12.30 20.56
CA ASP A 320 8.14 12.92 20.60
C ASP A 320 7.46 12.87 19.22
N PRO A 321 6.11 12.80 19.18
CA PRO A 321 5.37 12.78 17.93
C PRO A 321 5.43 14.14 17.20
N THR A 322 5.47 14.10 15.88
CA THR A 322 5.37 15.26 15.00
C THR A 322 4.02 15.28 14.29
N VAL A 323 3.27 16.36 14.44
CA VAL A 323 2.01 16.57 13.71
C VAL A 323 2.32 16.89 12.26
N VAL A 324 1.76 16.08 11.35
CA VAL A 324 1.88 16.25 9.89
C VAL A 324 0.78 17.19 9.39
N ALA A 325 -0.47 16.94 9.80
CA ALA A 325 -1.62 17.73 9.40
C ALA A 325 -2.78 17.56 10.38
N GLU A 326 -3.58 18.61 10.54
CA GLU A 326 -4.95 18.53 11.04
C GLU A 326 -5.89 18.10 9.91
N VAL A 327 -6.86 17.24 10.22
CA VAL A 327 -7.71 16.59 9.23
C VAL A 327 -9.19 16.74 9.60
N THR A 328 -9.97 17.22 8.63
CA THR A 328 -11.42 17.01 8.63
C THR A 328 -11.69 15.70 7.89
N PRO A 329 -12.11 14.61 8.57
CA PRO A 329 -12.29 13.31 7.92
C PRO A 329 -13.48 13.33 6.94
N HIS A 330 -13.37 12.54 5.87
CA HIS A 330 -14.51 12.24 4.99
C HIS A 330 -14.98 10.81 5.22
N ARG A 331 -16.28 10.63 5.39
CA ARG A 331 -16.92 9.32 5.58
C ARG A 331 -17.88 9.05 4.43
N ASP A 332 -17.63 7.99 3.68
CA ASP A 332 -18.59 7.55 2.67
C ASP A 332 -19.83 6.92 3.31
N ALA A 333 -21.01 7.21 2.74
CA ALA A 333 -22.29 6.78 3.27
C ALA A 333 -22.60 5.29 3.02
N VAL A 334 -22.02 4.69 1.97
CA VAL A 334 -22.28 3.32 1.53
C VAL A 334 -21.09 2.41 1.79
N ALA A 335 -19.89 2.88 1.42
CA ALA A 335 -18.64 2.16 1.54
C ALA A 335 -18.07 2.32 2.95
N ARG A 336 -17.59 1.21 3.51
CA ARG A 336 -16.69 1.25 4.64
C ARG A 336 -15.32 1.71 4.14
N SER A 337 -15.02 2.98 4.40
CA SER A 337 -13.97 3.77 3.74
C SER A 337 -12.78 4.11 4.65
N ALA A 338 -12.65 3.40 5.79
CA ALA A 338 -11.52 3.51 6.72
C ALA A 338 -10.99 4.93 6.93
N GLU A 339 -11.87 5.86 7.28
CA GLU A 339 -11.66 7.30 7.15
C GLU A 339 -10.54 7.97 7.96
N PHE A 340 -9.86 7.18 8.78
CA PHE A 340 -8.79 7.57 9.68
C PHE A 340 -7.51 6.75 9.48
N LEU A 341 -7.41 5.93 8.42
CA LEU A 341 -6.20 5.14 8.15
C LEU A 341 -5.30 5.84 7.12
N PRO A 342 -4.08 6.26 7.49
CA PRO A 342 -3.10 6.74 6.52
C PRO A 342 -2.39 5.58 5.82
N SER A 343 -1.69 5.91 4.73
CA SER A 343 -0.70 5.05 4.08
C SER A 343 0.64 5.78 4.04
N MET A 344 1.73 5.11 4.40
CA MET A 344 3.08 5.71 4.46
C MET A 344 4.09 4.90 3.65
N THR A 345 5.03 5.58 3.02
CA THR A 345 6.15 4.95 2.32
C THR A 345 7.40 5.84 2.41
N ALA A 346 8.55 5.32 1.99
CA ALA A 346 9.78 6.08 1.88
C ALA A 346 10.59 5.62 0.67
N ASP A 347 11.30 6.57 0.04
CA ASP A 347 12.24 6.20 -1.01
C ASP A 347 13.50 5.55 -0.43
N ARG A 348 14.13 4.70 -1.23
CA ARG A 348 15.25 3.86 -0.78
C ARG A 348 16.61 4.52 -0.91
N THR A 349 16.69 5.71 -1.49
CA THR A 349 17.95 6.41 -1.78
C THR A 349 18.20 7.53 -0.77
N LEU A 350 17.24 8.44 -0.65
CA LEU A 350 17.31 9.63 0.20
C LEU A 350 16.47 9.49 1.48
N GLY A 351 15.55 8.53 1.54
CA GLY A 351 14.69 8.34 2.70
C GLY A 351 13.64 9.43 2.87
N VAL A 352 13.21 10.07 1.77
CA VAL A 352 12.07 10.98 1.75
C VAL A 352 10.82 10.18 2.09
N LEU A 353 10.13 10.60 3.15
CA LEU A 353 8.87 10.01 3.59
C LEU A 353 7.72 10.63 2.82
N HIS A 354 6.73 9.81 2.45
CA HIS A 354 5.45 10.26 1.90
C HIS A 354 4.29 9.67 2.69
N LEU A 355 3.31 10.49 3.01
CA LEU A 355 2.06 10.09 3.67
C LEU A 355 0.87 10.45 2.79
N ALA A 356 -0.08 9.53 2.67
CA ALA A 356 -1.36 9.74 2.00
C ALA A 356 -2.53 9.44 2.94
N TRP A 357 -3.57 10.28 2.89
CA TRP A 357 -4.79 10.10 3.68
C TRP A 357 -6.01 10.71 2.99
N GLN A 358 -7.20 10.25 3.34
CA GLN A 358 -8.44 10.88 2.87
C GLN A 358 -8.87 12.01 3.82
N ALA A 359 -9.42 13.08 3.26
CA ALA A 359 -9.83 14.26 4.00
C ALA A 359 -10.95 15.03 3.29
N ARG A 360 -11.39 16.11 3.96
CA ARG A 360 -12.37 17.11 3.52
C ARG A 360 -13.78 16.52 3.39
N GLU A 361 -14.62 16.77 4.40
CA GLU A 361 -15.97 16.23 4.46
C GLU A 361 -16.83 16.56 3.23
N GLU A 362 -16.93 17.85 2.86
CA GLU A 362 -17.82 18.32 1.79
C GLU A 362 -17.25 18.15 0.37
N VAL A 363 -15.92 18.14 0.24
CA VAL A 363 -15.22 18.02 -1.05
C VAL A 363 -14.12 16.98 -0.90
N PRO A 364 -14.47 15.68 -0.91
CA PRO A 364 -13.57 14.60 -0.55
C PRO A 364 -12.29 14.61 -1.38
N ARG A 365 -11.13 14.54 -0.73
CA ARG A 365 -9.82 14.51 -1.38
C ARG A 365 -8.91 13.47 -0.75
N ILE A 366 -8.04 12.91 -1.57
CA ILE A 366 -6.84 12.23 -1.13
C ILE A 366 -5.75 13.29 -1.06
N LEU A 367 -5.19 13.47 0.13
CA LEU A 367 -4.10 14.41 0.39
C LEU A 367 -2.78 13.66 0.53
N VAL A 368 -1.70 14.28 0.06
CA VAL A 368 -0.33 13.81 0.26
C VAL A 368 0.53 14.91 0.85
N ALA A 369 1.40 14.54 1.79
CA ALA A 369 2.52 15.36 2.24
C ALA A 369 3.81 14.53 2.24
N HIS A 370 4.95 15.21 2.16
CA HIS A 370 6.25 14.55 2.19
C HIS A 370 7.22 15.24 3.16
N SER A 371 8.22 14.49 3.63
CA SER A 371 9.29 14.99 4.50
C SER A 371 10.64 14.55 3.96
N ARG A 372 11.58 15.50 3.89
CA ARG A 372 12.97 15.28 3.40
C ARG A 372 14.00 15.24 4.53
N ASP A 373 13.55 15.35 5.78
CA ASP A 373 14.39 15.51 6.96
C ASP A 373 14.01 14.54 8.08
N GLN A 374 13.63 13.32 7.69
CA GLN A 374 13.28 12.22 8.59
C GLN A 374 12.03 12.48 9.44
N GLY A 375 11.02 13.13 8.85
CA GLY A 375 9.73 13.37 9.49
C GLY A 375 9.71 14.58 10.43
N ARG A 376 10.82 15.34 10.54
CA ARG A 376 10.92 16.51 11.43
C ARG A 376 10.09 17.68 10.90
N THR A 377 10.08 17.89 9.59
CA THR A 377 9.20 18.86 8.93
C THR A 377 8.51 18.24 7.72
N TRP A 378 7.32 18.74 7.42
CA TRP A 378 6.45 18.22 6.36
C TRP A 378 6.07 19.33 5.38
N SER A 379 5.97 18.97 4.11
CA SER A 379 5.40 19.84 3.07
C SER A 379 3.94 20.17 3.40
N PRO A 380 3.38 21.28 2.87
CA PRO A 380 1.94 21.46 2.84
C PRO A 380 1.26 20.25 2.18
N ALA A 381 0.11 19.83 2.72
CA ALA A 381 -0.66 18.74 2.16
C ALA A 381 -1.34 19.17 0.85
N VAL A 382 -1.14 18.41 -0.23
CA VAL A 382 -1.70 18.67 -1.55
C VAL A 382 -2.73 17.62 -1.93
N ALA A 383 -3.82 18.03 -2.59
CA ALA A 383 -4.80 17.09 -3.12
C ALA A 383 -4.26 16.47 -4.42
N VAL A 384 -4.26 15.14 -4.49
CA VAL A 384 -3.66 14.40 -5.62
C VAL A 384 -4.70 13.88 -6.60
N ASN A 385 -5.97 13.87 -6.18
CA ASN A 385 -7.08 13.44 -7.01
C ASN A 385 -7.75 14.64 -7.72
N ASP A 386 -8.09 14.46 -9.00
CA ASP A 386 -8.83 15.41 -9.85
C ASP A 386 -10.35 15.14 -9.87
N THR A 387 -10.85 14.44 -8.85
CA THR A 387 -12.24 14.03 -8.72
C THR A 387 -13.21 15.22 -8.73
N PRO A 388 -14.29 15.17 -9.52
CA PRO A 388 -15.35 16.18 -9.51
C PRO A 388 -15.92 16.43 -8.10
N ALA A 389 -16.39 17.64 -7.84
CA ALA A 389 -17.00 17.98 -6.55
C ALA A 389 -18.25 17.11 -6.27
N GLY A 390 -18.43 16.71 -5.00
CA GLY A 390 -19.55 15.89 -4.54
C GLY A 390 -19.38 14.37 -4.71
N GLN A 391 -18.27 13.91 -5.31
CA GLN A 391 -17.97 12.48 -5.44
C GLN A 391 -17.02 12.02 -4.32
N SER A 392 -17.29 10.83 -3.77
CA SER A 392 -16.46 10.26 -2.71
C SER A 392 -15.17 9.66 -3.25
N VAL A 393 -14.10 9.81 -2.47
CA VAL A 393 -12.81 9.11 -2.63
C VAL A 393 -12.36 8.55 -1.30
N PHE A 394 -11.74 7.38 -1.30
CA PHE A 394 -11.33 6.71 -0.06
C PHE A 394 -10.24 5.64 -0.24
N ASN A 395 -9.73 5.15 0.90
CA ASN A 395 -8.70 4.11 1.05
C ASN A 395 -7.45 4.35 0.17
N PRO A 396 -6.71 5.45 0.36
CA PRO A 396 -5.49 5.67 -0.39
C PRO A 396 -4.39 4.66 -0.02
N ALA A 397 -3.64 4.21 -1.00
CA ALA A 397 -2.37 3.52 -0.81
C ALA A 397 -1.27 4.21 -1.61
N ILE A 398 -0.11 4.46 -0.99
CA ILE A 398 0.99 5.20 -1.60
C ILE A 398 2.25 4.33 -1.74
N ALA A 399 2.96 4.52 -2.83
CA ALA A 399 4.28 3.95 -3.07
C ALA A 399 5.20 4.97 -3.75
N VAL A 400 6.50 4.87 -3.51
CA VAL A 400 7.51 5.72 -4.12
C VAL A 400 8.65 4.86 -4.68
N SER A 401 9.11 5.17 -5.90
CA SER A 401 10.23 4.48 -6.54
C SER A 401 11.52 4.61 -5.73
N PRO A 402 12.48 3.68 -5.90
CA PRO A 402 13.73 3.70 -5.13
C PRO A 402 14.51 5.01 -5.22
N ASP A 403 14.42 5.74 -6.34
CA ASP A 403 15.05 7.04 -6.61
C ASP A 403 14.26 8.26 -6.10
N GLY A 404 13.09 8.03 -5.50
CA GLY A 404 12.24 9.08 -4.95
C GLY A 404 11.44 9.91 -5.96
N GLN A 405 11.52 9.60 -7.26
CA GLN A 405 10.93 10.44 -8.31
C GLN A 405 9.48 10.07 -8.62
N HIS A 406 9.19 8.78 -8.84
CA HIS A 406 7.85 8.33 -9.16
C HIS A 406 7.07 8.00 -7.90
N VAL A 407 6.09 8.84 -7.58
CA VAL A 407 5.14 8.62 -6.48
C VAL A 407 3.81 8.20 -7.09
N THR A 408 3.29 7.06 -6.67
CA THR A 408 1.99 6.53 -7.10
C THR A 408 1.04 6.47 -5.93
N VAL A 409 -0.17 6.97 -6.11
CA VAL A 409 -1.25 6.83 -5.14
C VAL A 409 -2.45 6.19 -5.82
N ILE A 410 -2.92 5.07 -5.27
CA ILE A 410 -4.17 4.45 -5.70
C ILE A 410 -5.26 4.72 -4.68
N PHE A 411 -6.50 4.92 -5.14
CA PHE A 411 -7.64 5.18 -4.28
C PHE A 411 -8.94 4.77 -4.98
N TYR A 412 -9.95 4.44 -4.19
CA TYR A 412 -11.30 4.25 -4.70
C TYR A 412 -11.95 5.60 -4.99
N ASP A 413 -12.69 5.69 -6.09
CA ASP A 413 -13.33 6.91 -6.57
C ASP A 413 -14.72 6.60 -7.14
N LYS A 414 -15.71 7.39 -6.74
CA LYS A 414 -17.11 7.26 -7.20
C LYS A 414 -17.47 8.19 -8.36
N ARG A 415 -16.51 8.81 -9.05
CA ARG A 415 -16.77 9.75 -10.16
C ARG A 415 -17.59 9.19 -11.32
N ASN A 416 -17.63 7.86 -11.47
CA ASN A 416 -18.42 7.17 -12.49
C ASN A 416 -19.73 6.57 -11.94
N ASP A 417 -20.07 6.88 -10.68
CA ASP A 417 -21.32 6.44 -10.08
C ASP A 417 -22.53 7.09 -10.76
N ASP A 418 -23.62 6.32 -10.84
CA ASP A 418 -24.87 6.72 -11.48
C ASP A 418 -25.77 7.59 -10.58
N GLY A 419 -25.27 8.00 -9.42
CA GLY A 419 -25.99 8.71 -8.36
C GLY A 419 -26.59 7.79 -7.30
N SER A 420 -26.45 6.46 -7.43
CA SER A 420 -26.91 5.50 -6.41
C SER A 420 -25.97 5.38 -5.21
N GLY A 421 -24.71 5.76 -5.37
CA GLY A 421 -23.64 5.65 -4.38
C GLY A 421 -23.04 4.25 -4.25
N TYR A 422 -23.41 3.29 -5.10
CA TYR A 422 -22.94 1.89 -5.02
C TYR A 422 -21.83 1.54 -6.00
N TRP A 423 -21.58 2.37 -7.02
CA TRP A 423 -20.55 2.08 -8.01
C TRP A 423 -19.24 2.76 -7.63
N VAL A 424 -18.15 2.01 -7.73
CA VAL A 424 -16.82 2.51 -7.41
C VAL A 424 -15.79 1.97 -8.37
N ASP A 425 -14.75 2.76 -8.60
CA ASP A 425 -13.62 2.44 -9.45
C ASP A 425 -12.30 2.68 -8.73
N LEU A 426 -11.25 2.00 -9.16
CA LEU A 426 -9.90 2.29 -8.68
C LEU A 426 -9.22 3.30 -9.62
N TYR A 427 -8.67 4.36 -9.05
CA TYR A 427 -7.93 5.40 -9.77
C TYR A 427 -6.50 5.51 -9.28
N LEU A 428 -5.64 5.98 -10.18
CA LEU A 428 -4.21 6.23 -9.99
C LEU A 428 -3.94 7.72 -10.14
N ALA A 429 -3.29 8.31 -9.13
CA ALA A 429 -2.58 9.57 -9.24
C ALA A 429 -1.08 9.29 -9.32
N GLU A 430 -0.39 9.94 -10.26
CA GLU A 430 1.06 9.79 -10.46
C GLU A 430 1.73 11.15 -10.31
N SER A 431 2.88 11.17 -9.65
CA SER A 431 3.84 12.26 -9.66
C SER A 431 5.16 11.71 -10.15
N PHE A 432 5.87 12.49 -10.95
CA PHE A 432 7.23 12.14 -11.37
C PHE A 432 8.29 12.98 -10.67
N ASP A 433 7.96 14.02 -9.89
CA ASP A 433 8.92 14.95 -9.24
C ASP A 433 9.04 14.74 -7.73
N GLY A 434 8.77 13.51 -7.27
CA GLY A 434 8.77 13.18 -5.85
C GLY A 434 7.60 13.80 -5.09
N GLY A 435 6.47 14.06 -5.76
CA GLY A 435 5.21 14.50 -5.16
C GLY A 435 4.98 16.01 -5.17
N LYS A 436 5.73 16.80 -5.95
CA LYS A 436 5.53 18.26 -6.06
C LYS A 436 4.38 18.59 -7.02
N THR A 437 4.28 17.89 -8.15
CA THR A 437 3.20 18.01 -9.14
C THR A 437 2.60 16.65 -9.44
N TRP A 438 1.34 16.65 -9.89
CA TRP A 438 0.54 15.44 -10.09
C TRP A 438 -0.14 15.47 -11.45
N GLU A 439 -0.09 14.33 -12.14
CA GLU A 439 -0.72 14.13 -13.44
C GLU A 439 -2.24 13.95 -13.30
N PRO A 440 -3.00 14.17 -14.40
CA PRO A 440 -4.40 13.76 -14.47
C PRO A 440 -4.57 12.30 -14.06
N ASN A 441 -5.61 12.02 -13.28
CA ASN A 441 -5.77 10.67 -12.73
C ASN A 441 -6.16 9.67 -13.81
N THR A 442 -5.60 8.47 -13.73
CA THR A 442 -5.88 7.37 -14.65
C THR A 442 -6.76 6.34 -13.95
N ARG A 443 -7.87 5.93 -14.58
CA ARG A 443 -8.69 4.82 -14.08
C ARG A 443 -7.93 3.50 -14.25
N ILE A 444 -7.77 2.74 -13.17
CA ILE A 444 -7.15 1.40 -13.20
C ILE A 444 -8.17 0.34 -13.59
N THR A 445 -9.38 0.42 -13.02
CA THR A 445 -10.42 -0.58 -13.27
C THR A 445 -10.98 -0.47 -14.68
N THR A 446 -11.08 -1.61 -15.38
CA THR A 446 -11.75 -1.69 -16.68
C THR A 446 -13.28 -1.75 -16.57
N GLU A 447 -13.79 -2.08 -15.38
CA GLU A 447 -15.21 -2.22 -15.05
C GLU A 447 -15.44 -1.70 -13.63
N SER A 448 -16.58 -1.05 -13.40
CA SER A 448 -16.92 -0.52 -12.06
C SER A 448 -17.36 -1.66 -11.14
N SER A 449 -16.88 -1.63 -9.90
CA SER A 449 -17.30 -2.55 -8.85
C SER A 449 -18.67 -2.17 -8.32
N ASP A 450 -19.53 -3.16 -8.10
CA ASP A 450 -20.82 -2.97 -7.45
C ASP A 450 -20.72 -3.28 -5.94
N LEU A 451 -20.72 -2.23 -5.11
CA LEU A 451 -20.62 -2.38 -3.66
C LEU A 451 -21.75 -3.21 -3.06
N ARG A 452 -22.89 -3.41 -3.75
CA ARG A 452 -23.97 -4.27 -3.25
C ARG A 452 -23.54 -5.72 -3.07
N ASN A 453 -22.56 -6.17 -3.86
CA ASN A 453 -22.01 -7.52 -3.81
C ASN A 453 -20.98 -7.69 -2.68
N ALA A 454 -20.52 -6.59 -2.06
CA ALA A 454 -19.60 -6.66 -0.93
C ALA A 454 -20.30 -7.03 0.38
N PRO A 455 -19.61 -7.70 1.32
CA PRO A 455 -20.13 -7.96 2.66
C PRO A 455 -20.59 -6.68 3.36
N LEU A 456 -21.70 -6.81 4.10
CA LEU A 456 -22.24 -5.73 4.93
C LEU A 456 -21.61 -5.81 6.33
N THR A 457 -20.74 -4.86 6.64
CA THR A 457 -20.02 -4.79 7.93
C THR A 457 -20.37 -3.49 8.62
N SER A 458 -21.00 -3.58 9.79
CA SER A 458 -21.41 -2.42 10.61
C SER A 458 -22.21 -1.39 9.79
N GLY A 459 -23.17 -1.86 8.98
CA GLY A 459 -24.06 -1.01 8.19
C GLY A 459 -23.49 -0.45 6.88
N ARG A 460 -22.22 -0.73 6.53
CA ARG A 460 -21.60 -0.30 5.26
C ARG A 460 -20.98 -1.48 4.50
N ARG A 461 -20.77 -1.31 3.19
CA ARG A 461 -20.23 -2.31 2.27
C ARG A 461 -18.71 -2.29 2.28
N MET A 462 -18.07 -3.45 2.46
CA MET A 462 -16.64 -3.54 2.74
C MET A 462 -15.86 -4.27 1.64
N LEU A 463 -15.03 -3.53 0.91
CA LEU A 463 -13.96 -4.09 0.06
C LEU A 463 -12.64 -4.24 0.84
N GLY A 464 -12.48 -3.46 1.92
CA GLY A 464 -11.35 -3.50 2.83
C GLY A 464 -11.19 -2.17 3.56
N ASP A 465 -10.47 -2.18 4.68
CA ASP A 465 -10.02 -0.94 5.34
C ASP A 465 -8.75 -0.36 4.69
N TYR A 466 -8.05 -1.14 3.86
CA TYR A 466 -6.84 -0.73 3.13
C TYR A 466 -6.73 -1.50 1.81
N GLN A 467 -5.77 -1.07 0.99
CA GLN A 467 -5.33 -1.69 -0.25
C GLN A 467 -3.83 -1.42 -0.42
N ALA A 468 -3.19 -1.90 -1.49
CA ALA A 468 -1.75 -1.72 -1.63
C ALA A 468 -1.28 -1.49 -3.08
N VAL A 469 -0.23 -0.70 -3.18
CA VAL A 469 0.57 -0.51 -4.40
C VAL A 469 2.03 -0.66 -4.03
N VAL A 470 2.81 -1.29 -4.91
CA VAL A 470 4.27 -1.32 -4.82
C VAL A 470 4.86 -0.51 -5.98
N PRO A 471 5.96 0.23 -5.73
CA PRO A 471 6.44 1.20 -6.70
C PRO A 471 7.11 0.52 -7.88
N ALA A 472 7.11 1.14 -9.05
CA ALA A 472 8.03 0.74 -10.10
C ALA A 472 9.48 0.86 -9.62
N LEU A 473 10.33 -0.13 -9.95
CA LEU A 473 11.73 -0.10 -9.55
C LEU A 473 12.58 0.75 -10.51
N ASN A 474 12.22 0.73 -11.78
CA ASN A 474 12.79 1.48 -12.89
C ASN A 474 11.77 1.47 -14.03
N LEU A 475 12.15 1.88 -15.24
CA LEU A 475 11.21 1.85 -16.37
C LEU A 475 10.88 0.45 -16.91
N GLY A 476 11.82 -0.50 -16.82
CA GLY A 476 11.64 -1.89 -17.27
C GLY A 476 10.85 -2.74 -16.29
N THR A 477 10.89 -2.38 -15.01
CA THR A 477 10.19 -3.07 -13.93
C THR A 477 9.01 -2.25 -13.42
N PRO A 478 7.78 -2.52 -13.89
CA PRO A 478 6.60 -1.80 -13.46
C PRO A 478 6.32 -2.01 -11.96
N GLY A 479 5.58 -1.06 -11.39
CA GLY A 479 4.90 -1.25 -10.11
C GLY A 479 3.72 -2.20 -10.27
N ALA A 480 3.06 -2.50 -9.16
CA ALA A 480 1.82 -3.28 -9.19
C ALA A 480 0.87 -2.77 -8.11
N ALA A 481 -0.41 -2.74 -8.43
CA ALA A 481 -1.48 -2.44 -7.48
C ALA A 481 -2.30 -3.70 -7.22
N VAL A 482 -2.77 -3.87 -5.99
CA VAL A 482 -3.78 -4.87 -5.64
C VAL A 482 -4.95 -4.18 -4.94
N TRP A 483 -6.16 -4.54 -5.37
CA TRP A 483 -7.43 -4.08 -4.79
C TRP A 483 -8.45 -5.21 -4.76
N VAL A 484 -9.52 -5.02 -4.00
CA VAL A 484 -10.68 -5.91 -4.05
C VAL A 484 -11.72 -5.30 -4.98
N ASP A 485 -12.23 -6.11 -5.89
CA ASP A 485 -13.15 -5.70 -6.94
C ASP A 485 -14.46 -6.48 -6.82
N ALA A 486 -15.57 -5.75 -6.81
CA ALA A 486 -16.92 -6.32 -6.74
C ALA A 486 -17.66 -6.29 -8.10
N ARG A 487 -16.93 -6.35 -9.22
CA ARG A 487 -17.53 -6.52 -10.56
C ARG A 487 -18.20 -7.88 -10.77
N GLY A 488 -17.76 -8.90 -10.02
CA GLY A 488 -18.30 -10.26 -10.03
C GLY A 488 -19.46 -10.43 -9.04
N GLU A 489 -19.94 -11.68 -8.91
CA GLU A 489 -20.99 -12.04 -7.94
C GLU A 489 -20.52 -11.89 -6.48
N THR A 490 -19.24 -12.16 -6.22
CA THR A 490 -18.56 -11.90 -4.94
C THR A 490 -17.32 -11.03 -5.17
N PRO A 491 -16.90 -10.21 -4.18
CA PRO A 491 -15.68 -9.42 -4.30
C PRO A 491 -14.45 -10.31 -4.29
N ASP A 492 -13.49 -10.02 -5.16
CA ASP A 492 -12.27 -10.81 -5.35
C ASP A 492 -11.04 -9.90 -5.48
N PRO A 493 -9.84 -10.30 -5.05
CA PRO A 493 -8.61 -9.57 -5.31
C PRO A 493 -8.23 -9.54 -6.80
N TYR A 494 -7.95 -8.33 -7.29
CA TYR A 494 -7.39 -8.07 -8.61
C TYR A 494 -6.06 -7.34 -8.53
N THR A 495 -5.27 -7.49 -9.57
CA THR A 495 -3.98 -6.81 -9.76
C THR A 495 -3.88 -6.17 -11.13
N ALA A 496 -3.06 -5.13 -11.22
CA ALA A 496 -2.62 -4.52 -12.47
C ALA A 496 -1.21 -3.96 -12.30
N THR A 497 -0.39 -4.11 -13.33
CA THR A 497 0.92 -3.45 -13.37
C THR A 497 0.76 -1.95 -13.60
N ILE A 498 1.59 -1.15 -12.94
CA ILE A 498 1.66 0.30 -13.13
C ILE A 498 3.03 0.60 -13.73
N THR A 499 3.05 0.85 -15.03
CA THR A 499 4.29 1.16 -15.75
C THR A 499 4.68 2.59 -15.43
N ARG A 500 5.82 2.75 -14.74
CA ARG A 500 6.46 4.06 -14.66
C ARG A 500 6.80 4.50 -16.08
N ARG A 501 6.16 5.56 -16.50
CA ARG A 501 6.56 6.28 -17.71
C ARG A 501 7.61 7.29 -17.25
N GLN A 502 8.67 7.50 -18.03
CA GLN A 502 9.39 8.77 -17.86
C GLN A 502 8.36 9.89 -18.03
N PRO A 503 8.53 11.05 -17.37
CA PRO A 503 7.97 12.25 -17.96
C PRO A 503 8.35 12.24 -19.45
N ALA A 504 7.38 12.33 -20.35
CA ALA A 504 7.62 12.14 -21.77
C ALA A 504 8.60 13.17 -22.37
N THR A 505 9.05 14.15 -21.58
CA THR A 505 9.93 15.23 -22.01
C THR A 505 11.12 15.43 -21.07
N PHE A 506 12.27 15.81 -21.64
CA PHE A 506 13.47 16.20 -20.90
C PHE A 506 13.16 17.33 -19.91
N ARG A 507 12.32 18.28 -20.32
CA ARG A 507 11.93 19.40 -19.46
C ARG A 507 11.22 18.91 -18.21
N ALA A 508 10.27 17.99 -18.34
CA ALA A 508 9.60 17.44 -17.17
C ALA A 508 10.58 16.64 -16.31
N TRP A 509 11.54 15.89 -16.88
CA TRP A 509 12.66 15.28 -16.12
C TRP A 509 13.50 16.30 -15.32
N GLN A 510 13.82 17.47 -15.89
CA GLN A 510 14.57 18.52 -15.18
C GLN A 510 13.84 19.02 -13.93
N TRP A 511 12.51 19.18 -13.98
CA TRP A 511 11.71 19.60 -12.81
C TRP A 511 11.78 18.60 -11.65
N LEU A 512 12.03 17.33 -11.95
CA LEU A 512 12.12 16.25 -10.97
C LEU A 512 13.53 16.20 -10.36
N ALA A 513 14.53 16.18 -11.23
CA ALA A 513 15.92 15.93 -10.88
C ALA A 513 16.60 17.11 -10.18
N PHE A 514 16.12 18.34 -10.42
CA PHE A 514 16.72 19.56 -9.89
C PHE A 514 15.77 20.33 -8.98
N ALA A 515 16.34 20.97 -7.95
CA ALA A 515 15.58 21.88 -7.08
C ALA A 515 15.09 23.13 -7.84
N ASP A 516 15.90 23.58 -8.81
CA ASP A 516 15.58 24.62 -9.77
C ASP A 516 15.88 24.09 -11.19
N PRO A 517 14.86 23.83 -12.02
CA PRO A 517 15.02 23.29 -13.38
C PRO A 517 15.65 24.30 -14.36
N ASP A 518 15.76 25.58 -13.98
CA ASP A 518 16.37 26.63 -14.79
C ASP A 518 17.80 26.97 -14.36
N ALA A 519 18.32 26.27 -13.34
CA ALA A 519 19.70 26.42 -12.90
C ALA A 519 20.72 25.92 -13.94
N ASP A 520 21.94 26.45 -13.88
CA ASP A 520 23.02 26.06 -14.80
C ASP A 520 23.35 24.55 -14.70
N GLU A 521 23.25 23.98 -13.51
CA GLU A 521 23.45 22.54 -13.25
C GLU A 521 22.34 21.65 -13.82
N ALA A 522 21.17 22.21 -14.15
CA ALA A 522 20.04 21.48 -14.71
C ALA A 522 20.08 21.42 -16.24
N ARG A 523 20.98 22.15 -16.89
CA ARG A 523 21.05 22.26 -18.36
C ARG A 523 21.32 20.91 -19.01
N PRO A 524 20.87 20.67 -20.26
CA PRO A 524 21.12 19.44 -21.01
C PRO A 524 22.59 18.99 -21.03
N GLU A 525 23.49 19.96 -21.14
CA GLU A 525 24.94 19.78 -21.23
C GLU A 525 25.67 19.76 -19.88
N ALA A 526 24.97 20.03 -18.78
CA ALA A 526 25.57 20.00 -17.45
C ALA A 526 25.77 18.55 -16.99
N ASP A 527 26.78 18.36 -16.16
CA ASP A 527 27.19 17.11 -15.53
C ASP A 527 27.48 17.48 -14.07
N ARG A 528 26.57 17.11 -13.17
CA ARG A 528 26.56 17.59 -11.78
C ARG A 528 27.42 16.71 -10.88
N GLU A 529 27.38 15.43 -11.14
CA GLU A 529 28.02 14.32 -10.44
C GLU A 529 29.48 14.14 -10.86
N GLY A 530 29.86 14.65 -12.04
CA GLY A 530 31.22 14.68 -12.55
C GLY A 530 31.68 13.34 -13.12
N ASP A 531 30.78 12.57 -13.71
CA ASP A 531 31.08 11.28 -14.35
C ASP A 531 31.17 11.37 -15.88
N ASP A 532 31.24 12.59 -16.41
CA ASP A 532 31.30 12.93 -17.84
C ASP A 532 30.00 12.58 -18.62
N LEU A 533 28.90 12.28 -17.93
CA LEU A 533 27.57 12.10 -18.51
C LEU A 533 26.73 13.39 -18.40
N PRO A 534 26.35 14.00 -19.54
CA PRO A 534 25.45 15.13 -19.51
C PRO A 534 24.04 14.71 -19.07
N ASN A 535 23.34 15.60 -18.37
CA ASN A 535 21.94 15.47 -17.98
C ASN A 535 21.00 14.95 -19.08
N LEU A 536 21.23 15.36 -20.34
CA LEU A 536 20.42 14.89 -21.47
C LEU A 536 20.63 13.40 -21.79
N VAL A 537 21.85 12.90 -21.55
CA VAL A 537 22.18 11.48 -21.65
C VAL A 537 21.58 10.75 -20.46
N GLU A 538 21.71 11.31 -19.25
CA GLU A 538 21.10 10.79 -18.02
C GLU A 538 19.58 10.57 -18.15
N TYR A 539 18.87 11.54 -18.73
CA TYR A 539 17.46 11.41 -19.08
C TYR A 539 17.19 10.26 -20.06
N LEU A 540 18.03 10.11 -21.08
CA LEU A 540 17.87 9.12 -22.16
C LEU A 540 18.15 7.68 -21.69
N THR A 541 19.08 7.50 -20.77
CA THR A 541 19.45 6.21 -20.15
C THR A 541 18.67 5.95 -18.85
N GLY A 542 18.07 6.98 -18.27
CA GLY A 542 17.38 7.03 -16.97
C GLY A 542 18.27 6.73 -15.78
N THR A 543 19.48 7.26 -15.86
CA THR A 543 20.45 7.33 -14.78
C THR A 543 20.21 8.62 -13.96
N SER A 544 20.95 8.84 -12.87
CA SER A 544 20.65 9.91 -11.92
C SER A 544 21.73 11.00 -11.93
N PRO A 545 21.37 12.29 -12.14
CA PRO A 545 22.34 13.39 -12.16
C PRO A 545 22.83 13.79 -10.75
N ASN A 546 22.64 12.91 -9.76
CA ASN A 546 23.06 13.10 -8.38
C ASN A 546 23.91 11.92 -7.89
N ARG A 547 24.23 10.95 -8.76
CA ARG A 547 24.93 9.73 -8.40
C ARG A 547 25.86 9.33 -9.55
N LEU A 548 27.07 8.88 -9.22
CA LEU A 548 27.99 8.33 -10.21
C LEU A 548 27.43 7.03 -10.81
N ASP A 549 27.37 6.95 -12.14
CA ASP A 549 26.77 5.82 -12.85
C ASP A 549 27.81 4.88 -13.51
N PRO A 550 27.52 3.56 -13.60
CA PRO A 550 28.38 2.62 -14.31
C PRO A 550 28.31 2.83 -15.84
N GLU A 551 29.43 2.66 -16.55
CA GLU A 551 29.61 3.01 -17.97
C GLU A 551 28.38 2.69 -18.87
N PRO A 552 27.79 3.70 -19.56
CA PRO A 552 26.56 3.51 -20.34
C PRO A 552 26.79 2.81 -21.70
N LEU A 553 28.05 2.64 -22.10
CA LEU A 553 28.44 1.95 -23.34
C LEU A 553 29.06 0.60 -23.00
N GLN A 554 28.52 -0.46 -23.60
CA GLN A 554 29.06 -1.81 -23.42
C GLN A 554 29.61 -2.37 -24.75
N PRO A 555 30.74 -3.09 -24.74
CA PRO A 555 31.27 -3.71 -25.95
C PRO A 555 30.30 -4.75 -26.52
N GLY A 556 30.11 -4.72 -27.84
CA GLY A 556 29.24 -5.64 -28.56
C GLY A 556 29.92 -6.89 -29.12
N PRO A 557 29.15 -7.83 -29.70
CA PRO A 557 29.66 -9.10 -30.21
C PRO A 557 30.48 -8.97 -31.50
N GLY A 558 30.50 -7.79 -32.14
CA GLY A 558 31.23 -7.51 -33.38
C GLY A 558 32.44 -6.59 -33.18
N PRO A 559 33.44 -6.65 -34.07
CA PRO A 559 34.52 -5.67 -34.09
C PRO A 559 33.94 -4.26 -34.29
N ALA A 560 34.26 -3.35 -33.37
CA ALA A 560 33.80 -1.95 -33.36
C ALA A 560 32.27 -1.75 -33.31
N THR A 561 31.55 -2.62 -32.59
CA THR A 561 30.15 -2.40 -32.22
C THR A 561 30.02 -2.09 -30.74
N TRP A 562 29.25 -1.07 -30.38
CA TRP A 562 28.90 -0.72 -29.00
C TRP A 562 27.39 -0.78 -28.79
N TRP A 563 26.97 -1.16 -27.59
CA TRP A 563 25.58 -1.17 -27.16
C TRP A 563 25.30 -0.04 -26.18
N VAL A 564 24.14 0.60 -26.34
CA VAL A 564 23.51 1.40 -25.30
C VAL A 564 22.07 0.94 -25.12
N GLN A 565 21.61 0.93 -23.87
CA GLN A 565 20.20 0.75 -23.53
C GLN A 565 19.58 2.12 -23.33
N VAL A 566 18.59 2.47 -24.16
CA VAL A 566 17.84 3.72 -24.03
C VAL A 566 16.40 3.43 -23.66
N GLN A 567 15.77 4.38 -23.01
CA GLN A 567 14.42 4.26 -22.52
C GLN A 567 13.40 4.41 -23.65
N ALA A 568 12.48 3.44 -23.79
CA ALA A 568 11.50 3.42 -24.89
C ALA A 568 10.40 4.50 -24.77
N ALA A 569 10.32 5.19 -23.63
CA ALA A 569 9.29 6.19 -23.32
C ALA A 569 9.69 7.65 -23.64
N VAL A 570 10.89 7.88 -24.18
CA VAL A 570 11.41 9.22 -24.52
C VAL A 570 10.71 9.77 -25.77
N MET A 571 9.93 10.85 -25.65
CA MET A 571 9.13 11.38 -26.78
C MET A 571 9.77 12.58 -27.48
N ASP A 572 10.66 13.33 -26.82
CA ASP A 572 11.12 14.65 -27.27
C ASP A 572 12.62 14.76 -27.61
N VAL A 573 13.39 13.68 -27.44
CA VAL A 573 14.80 13.64 -27.85
C VAL A 573 15.11 12.40 -28.70
N GLU A 574 16.19 12.50 -29.49
CA GLU A 574 16.74 11.45 -30.33
C GLU A 574 18.23 11.25 -29.97
N PRO A 575 18.69 10.01 -29.73
CA PRO A 575 20.10 9.76 -29.53
C PRO A 575 20.88 9.97 -30.83
N VAL A 576 21.98 10.71 -30.73
CA VAL A 576 22.89 11.00 -31.84
C VAL A 576 24.26 10.45 -31.51
N TRP A 577 24.97 9.95 -32.51
CA TRP A 577 26.31 9.40 -32.34
C TRP A 577 27.35 10.30 -32.99
N ARG A 578 28.50 10.43 -32.33
CA ARG A 578 29.66 11.07 -32.92
C ARG A 578 30.90 10.19 -32.78
N GLU A 579 31.72 10.22 -33.82
CA GLU A 579 33.02 9.58 -33.89
C GLU A 579 34.13 10.64 -33.96
N SER A 580 35.32 10.31 -33.47
CA SER A 580 36.51 11.16 -33.56
C SER A 580 37.76 10.30 -33.64
N ASN A 581 38.81 10.76 -34.32
CA ASN A 581 40.07 10.02 -34.41
C ASN A 581 41.16 10.63 -33.50
N ASP A 582 40.86 11.77 -32.87
CA ASP A 582 41.83 12.57 -32.11
C ASP A 582 41.24 13.20 -30.83
N LEU A 583 40.00 12.87 -30.46
CA LEU A 583 39.21 13.47 -29.38
C LEU A 583 38.92 14.97 -29.55
N ARG A 584 39.30 15.59 -30.68
CA ARG A 584 39.14 17.03 -30.92
C ARG A 584 38.09 17.31 -31.98
N ALA A 585 38.14 16.59 -33.11
CA ALA A 585 37.19 16.73 -34.20
C ALA A 585 36.17 15.59 -34.16
N TRP A 586 34.90 15.93 -34.03
CA TRP A 586 33.79 14.96 -33.93
C TRP A 586 32.93 15.03 -35.20
N ALA A 587 32.68 13.89 -35.83
CA ALA A 587 31.82 13.73 -36.99
C ALA A 587 30.59 12.87 -36.64
N PRO A 588 29.43 13.05 -37.31
CA PRO A 588 28.28 12.17 -37.10
C PRO A 588 28.62 10.71 -37.46
N ALA A 589 28.30 9.78 -36.55
CA ALA A 589 28.36 8.35 -36.82
C ALA A 589 26.95 7.82 -37.10
N TYR A 590 26.83 6.80 -37.96
CA TYR A 590 25.53 6.25 -38.36
C TYR A 590 25.08 5.14 -37.39
N PRO A 591 24.02 5.35 -36.58
CA PRO A 591 23.44 4.27 -35.80
C PRO A 591 22.69 3.28 -36.69
N ALA A 592 22.68 2.01 -36.27
CA ALA A 592 21.69 1.04 -36.72
C ALA A 592 20.76 0.73 -35.55
N VAL A 593 19.48 1.04 -35.72
CA VAL A 593 18.43 0.61 -34.78
C VAL A 593 18.12 -0.85 -35.07
N HIS A 594 18.62 -1.75 -34.22
CA HIS A 594 18.22 -3.14 -34.25
C HIS A 594 17.27 -3.41 -33.08
N PRO A 595 15.99 -3.74 -33.33
CA PRO A 595 15.20 -4.41 -32.31
C PRO A 595 15.88 -5.76 -32.05
N GLY A 596 16.73 -5.80 -31.03
CA GLY A 596 17.40 -7.03 -30.60
C GLY A 596 16.38 -8.06 -30.10
N PRO A 597 16.79 -9.34 -29.96
CA PRO A 597 15.92 -10.36 -29.35
C PRO A 597 15.58 -9.91 -27.93
N ALA A 598 14.31 -9.54 -27.73
CA ALA A 598 13.67 -9.12 -26.48
C ALA A 598 14.64 -8.51 -25.44
N ALA A 599 15.08 -7.27 -25.67
CA ALA A 599 15.24 -6.38 -24.52
C ALA A 599 13.86 -6.24 -23.87
N GLU A 600 13.80 -6.04 -22.55
CA GLU A 600 12.54 -5.84 -21.82
C GLU A 600 11.62 -4.85 -22.56
N PRO A 601 10.28 -4.98 -22.48
CA PRO A 601 9.32 -4.19 -23.27
C PRO A 601 9.50 -2.66 -23.20
N ALA A 602 10.27 -2.14 -22.24
CA ALA A 602 10.45 -0.72 -21.95
C ALA A 602 11.80 -0.11 -22.40
N CYS A 603 12.71 -0.89 -23.00
CA CYS A 603 14.02 -0.39 -23.43
C CYS A 603 14.31 -0.74 -24.89
N VAL A 604 14.82 0.23 -25.65
CA VAL A 604 15.33 -0.01 -27.00
C VAL A 604 16.84 -0.13 -26.91
N ARG A 605 17.41 -1.17 -27.51
CA ARG A 605 18.86 -1.30 -27.64
C ARG A 605 19.30 -0.60 -28.93
N TRP A 606 20.23 0.33 -28.81
CA TRP A 606 20.85 0.99 -29.95
C TRP A 606 22.26 0.46 -30.12
N SER A 607 22.65 0.22 -31.37
CA SER A 607 24.04 -0.03 -31.73
C SER A 607 24.55 1.02 -32.69
N VAL A 608 25.83 1.33 -32.52
CA VAL A 608 26.63 1.97 -33.55
C VAL A 608 27.74 1.02 -33.92
N SER A 609 27.97 0.89 -35.23
CA SER A 609 29.08 0.13 -35.79
C SER A 609 29.94 1.11 -36.58
N LEU A 610 31.23 1.16 -36.26
CA LEU A 610 32.18 2.01 -36.97
C LEU A 610 32.85 1.20 -38.08
N GLU A 611 33.03 1.81 -39.26
CA GLU A 611 33.95 1.27 -40.26
C GLU A 611 35.38 1.50 -39.78
N VAL A 612 36.00 0.47 -39.20
CA VAL A 612 37.39 0.55 -38.75
C VAL A 612 38.29 0.86 -39.95
N THR A 613 38.80 2.09 -40.03
CA THR A 613 39.85 2.43 -40.99
C THR A 613 41.21 1.94 -40.46
N GLU A 614 42.17 1.68 -41.35
CA GLU A 614 43.48 1.06 -41.05
C GLU A 614 44.32 1.76 -39.95
N SER A 615 43.89 2.93 -39.45
CA SER A 615 44.63 3.76 -38.49
C SER A 615 44.40 3.42 -37.00
N GLY A 616 43.38 2.62 -36.66
CA GLY A 616 43.25 1.95 -35.36
C GLY A 616 43.01 2.84 -34.14
N ARG A 617 42.54 4.09 -34.28
CA ARG A 617 42.13 4.94 -33.15
C ARG A 617 40.89 5.75 -33.48
N ASP A 618 39.73 5.14 -33.25
CA ASP A 618 38.44 5.81 -33.33
C ASP A 618 37.81 5.84 -31.93
N PHE A 619 37.35 7.02 -31.52
CA PHE A 619 36.66 7.31 -30.28
C PHE A 619 35.18 7.52 -30.58
N LEU A 620 34.31 7.02 -29.71
CA LEU A 620 32.87 7.09 -29.86
C LEU A 620 32.27 7.79 -28.66
N ARG A 621 31.32 8.70 -28.91
CA ARG A 621 30.52 9.32 -27.86
C ARG A 621 29.05 9.34 -28.23
N LEU A 622 28.21 8.95 -27.28
CA LEU A 622 26.77 9.12 -27.34
C LEU A 622 26.41 10.57 -26.98
N GLY A 623 25.52 11.17 -27.75
CA GLY A 623 24.85 12.41 -27.42
C GLY A 623 23.34 12.29 -27.64
N ALA A 624 22.63 13.39 -27.41
CA ALA A 624 21.21 13.49 -27.69
C ALA A 624 20.88 14.85 -28.32
N ALA A 625 19.85 14.86 -29.16
CA ALA A 625 19.31 16.06 -29.79
C ALA A 625 17.81 16.16 -29.49
N THR A 626 17.32 17.38 -29.25
CA THR A 626 15.88 17.65 -29.10
C THR A 626 15.19 17.57 -30.47
N LYS A 627 14.03 16.93 -30.53
CA LYS A 627 13.23 16.74 -31.76
C LYS A 627 12.43 17.97 -32.17
#